data_AF-A0A938MZT9-F1
#
_entry.id   AF-A0A938MZT9-F1
#
_cell.length_a   1.000
_cell.length_b   1.000
_cell.length_c   1.000
_cell.angle_alpha   90.00
_cell.angle_beta   90.00
_cell.angle_gamma   90.00
#
_symmetry.space_group_name_H-M   'P 1'
#
loop_
_entity.id
_entity.type
_entity.pdbx_description
1 polymer ?
#
loop_
_entity_poly.entity_id
_entity_poly.type
_entity_poly.pdbx_seq_one_letter_code
_entity_poly.pdbx_strand_id
1 'polypeptide(L)'
;MGASGGFTVGLHLIAAFELSTALGDVWHWTWIILKVAIGIGLVIFVHELGHFLVAKLCGVKCEKFYLGFDVPIKLGPIVFPRTLGKFRWGETEYGIGIIPLGGYVKMLGQDDNPANA
;
A
#
# COMPACT_ATOMS: atom_id res chain seq x y z
N MET A 1 -23.92 42.19 37.52
CA MET A 1 -24.25 41.08 36.60
C MET A 1 -23.30 41.14 35.41
N GLY A 2 -22.20 40.37 35.40
CA GLY A 2 -21.19 40.50 34.33
C GLY A 2 -20.06 39.45 34.31
N ALA A 3 -20.09 38.44 35.18
CA ALA A 3 -19.02 37.44 35.29
C ALA A 3 -19.25 36.19 34.40
N SER A 4 -20.42 36.02 33.79
CA SER A 4 -20.76 34.81 33.03
C SER A 4 -20.21 34.79 31.60
N GLY A 5 -19.92 35.95 31.00
CA GLY A 5 -19.45 36.04 29.60
C GLY A 5 -17.96 35.72 29.41
N GLY A 6 -17.11 36.01 30.39
CA GLY A 6 -15.67 35.72 30.30
C GLY A 6 -15.34 34.24 30.45
N PHE A 7 -16.11 33.51 31.27
CA PHE A 7 -15.90 32.09 31.52
C PHE A 7 -16.29 31.22 30.32
N THR A 8 -17.41 31.52 29.65
CA THR A 8 -17.84 30.82 28.43
C THR A 8 -16.90 31.08 27.26
N VAL A 9 -16.43 32.31 27.07
CA VAL A 9 -15.45 32.63 26.00
C VAL A 9 -14.12 31.90 26.25
N GLY A 10 -13.64 31.84 27.50
CA GLY A 10 -12.45 31.06 27.87
C GLY A 10 -12.60 29.56 27.61
N LEU A 11 -13.76 28.98 27.93
CA LEU A 11 -14.04 27.56 27.68
C LEU A 11 -14.11 27.24 26.18
N HIS A 12 -14.70 28.12 25.36
CA HIS A 12 -14.74 27.94 23.90
C HIS A 12 -13.34 28.08 23.25
N LEU A 13 -12.50 29.00 23.74
CA LEU A 13 -11.13 29.16 23.27
C LEU A 13 -10.26 27.94 23.60
N ILE A 14 -10.40 27.39 24.81
CA ILE A 14 -9.70 26.16 25.20
C ILE A 14 -10.17 24.98 24.34
N ALA A 15 -11.48 24.81 24.16
CA ALA A 15 -12.02 23.75 23.30
C ALA A 15 -11.58 23.89 21.83
N ALA A 16 -11.51 25.11 21.30
CA ALA A 16 -11.01 25.36 19.94
C ALA A 16 -9.50 25.08 19.80
N PHE A 17 -8.70 25.38 20.83
CA PHE A 17 -7.27 25.07 20.86
C PHE A 17 -7.02 23.56 20.92
N GLU A 18 -7.72 22.83 21.80
CA GLU A 18 -7.66 21.36 21.89
C GLU A 18 -8.12 20.67 20.60
N LEU A 19 -9.14 21.21 19.92
CA LEU A 19 -9.56 20.69 18.62
C LEU A 19 -8.50 20.98 17.54
N SER A 20 -7.87 22.15 17.56
CA SER A 20 -6.81 22.51 16.61
C SER A 20 -5.56 21.63 16.78
N THR A 21 -5.16 21.33 18.01
CA THR A 21 -4.02 20.41 18.27
C THR A 21 -4.37 18.99 17.86
N ALA A 22 -5.56 18.50 18.21
CA ALA A 22 -6.02 17.16 17.82
C ALA A 22 -6.08 16.98 16.29
N LEU A 23 -6.58 17.97 15.55
CA LEU A 23 -6.59 17.93 14.08
C LEU A 23 -5.16 17.97 13.50
N GLY A 24 -4.26 18.75 14.09
CA GLY A 24 -2.85 18.81 13.71
C GLY A 24 -2.15 17.47 13.90
N ASP A 25 -2.43 16.77 15.01
CA ASP A 25 -1.86 15.47 15.31
C ASP A 25 -2.36 14.41 14.31
N VAL A 26 -3.67 14.33 14.05
CA VAL A 26 -4.23 13.39 13.04
C VAL A 26 -3.61 13.64 11.67
N TRP A 27 -3.45 14.91 11.29
CA TRP A 27 -2.81 15.27 10.03
C TRP A 27 -1.35 14.79 9.98
N HIS A 28 -0.58 15.02 11.04
CA HIS A 28 0.82 14.60 11.14
C HIS A 28 0.96 13.07 11.04
N TRP A 29 0.15 12.31 11.78
CA TRP A 29 0.13 10.85 11.73
C TRP A 29 -0.24 10.33 10.34
N THR A 30 -1.22 10.95 9.67
CA THR A 30 -1.60 10.62 8.30
C THR A 30 -0.43 10.75 7.33
N TRP A 31 0.34 11.85 7.44
CA TRP A 31 1.54 12.05 6.63
C TRP A 31 2.64 11.03 6.93
N ILE A 32 2.83 10.63 8.19
CA ILE A 32 3.81 9.60 8.55
C ILE A 32 3.42 8.28 7.90
N ILE A 33 2.16 7.86 8.06
CA ILE A 33 1.67 6.59 7.49
C ILE A 33 1.86 6.57 5.97
N LEU A 34 1.54 7.68 5.29
CA LEU A 34 1.73 7.79 3.84
C LEU A 34 3.21 7.67 3.43
N LYS A 35 4.12 8.35 4.13
CA LYS A 35 5.57 8.26 3.88
C LYS A 35 6.09 6.84 4.06
N VAL A 36 5.66 6.17 5.14
CA VAL A 36 6.05 4.78 5.42
C VAL A 36 5.51 3.83 4.35
N ALA A 37 4.24 3.98 3.97
CA ALA A 37 3.63 3.15 2.92
C ALA A 37 4.35 3.31 1.58
N ILE A 38 4.69 4.54 1.18
CA ILE A 38 5.46 4.81 -0.05
C ILE A 38 6.88 4.25 0.06
N GLY A 39 7.54 4.43 1.21
CA GLY A 39 8.90 3.92 1.44
C GLY A 39 8.96 2.39 1.33
N ILE A 40 8.05 1.69 2.01
CA ILE A 40 7.94 0.23 1.92
C ILE A 40 7.60 -0.21 0.49
N GLY A 41 6.64 0.44 -0.16
CA GLY A 41 6.28 0.15 -1.54
C GLY A 41 7.45 0.31 -2.53
N LEU A 42 8.29 1.32 -2.34
CA LEU A 42 9.48 1.54 -3.17
C LEU A 42 10.55 0.45 -2.94
N VAL A 43 10.79 0.05 -1.69
CA VAL A 43 11.76 -1.02 -1.37
C VAL A 43 11.33 -2.33 -2.02
N ILE A 44 10.05 -2.70 -1.89
CA ILE A 44 9.49 -3.90 -2.52
C ILE A 44 9.61 -3.80 -4.04
N PHE A 45 9.27 -2.65 -4.62
CA PHE A 45 9.39 -2.44 -6.06
C PHE A 45 10.81 -2.69 -6.56
N VAL A 46 11.81 -2.11 -5.91
CA VAL A 46 13.22 -2.30 -6.30
C VAL A 46 13.66 -3.75 -6.11
N HIS A 47 13.21 -4.43 -5.05
CA HIS A 47 13.52 -5.84 -4.80
C HIS A 47 13.01 -6.74 -5.93
N GLU A 48 11.73 -6.64 -6.26
CA GLU A 48 11.10 -7.44 -7.32
C GLU A 48 11.64 -7.07 -8.70
N LEU A 49 11.88 -5.78 -8.95
CA LEU A 49 12.49 -5.31 -10.19
C LEU A 49 13.89 -5.91 -10.38
N GLY A 50 14.66 -6.07 -9.30
CA GLY A 50 15.95 -6.74 -9.31
C GLY A 50 15.83 -8.18 -9.82
N HIS A 51 14.93 -8.99 -9.25
CA HIS A 51 14.68 -10.36 -9.71
C HIS A 51 14.24 -10.42 -11.16
N PHE A 52 13.31 -9.54 -11.55
CA PHE A 52 12.82 -9.46 -12.92
C PHE A 52 13.92 -9.11 -13.92
N LEU A 53 14.77 -8.13 -13.59
CA LEU A 53 15.85 -7.69 -14.46
C LEU A 53 16.91 -8.78 -14.60
N VAL A 54 17.33 -9.40 -13.50
CA VAL A 54 18.29 -10.52 -13.52
C VAL A 54 17.74 -11.69 -14.34
N ALA A 55 16.47 -12.06 -14.15
CA ALA A 55 15.84 -13.13 -14.93
C ALA A 55 15.85 -12.82 -16.44
N LYS A 56 15.46 -11.60 -16.83
CA LYS A 56 15.50 -11.17 -18.24
C LYS A 56 16.92 -11.15 -18.81
N LEU A 57 17.91 -10.73 -18.03
CA LEU A 57 19.32 -10.74 -18.44
C LEU A 57 19.85 -12.17 -18.63
N CYS A 58 19.39 -13.12 -17.82
CA CYS A 58 19.70 -14.54 -17.98
C CYS A 58 18.89 -15.25 -19.09
N GLY A 59 18.06 -14.52 -19.83
CA GLY A 59 17.21 -15.08 -20.88
C GLY A 59 15.99 -15.86 -20.35
N VAL A 60 15.71 -15.79 -19.06
CA VAL A 60 14.53 -16.40 -18.45
C VAL A 60 13.30 -15.54 -18.75
N LYS A 61 12.26 -16.17 -19.29
CA LYS A 61 10.98 -15.51 -19.54
C LYS A 61 10.25 -15.29 -18.22
N CYS A 62 9.71 -14.10 -18.01
CA CYS A 62 8.87 -13.80 -16.84
C CYS A 62 7.44 -13.59 -17.32
N GLU A 63 6.52 -14.39 -16.83
CA GLU A 63 5.09 -14.33 -17.19
C GLU A 63 4.38 -13.20 -16.44
N LYS A 64 4.75 -12.94 -15.18
CA LYS A 64 4.10 -11.96 -14.32
C LYS A 64 5.10 -11.15 -13.52
N PHE A 65 4.81 -9.88 -13.36
CA PHE A 65 5.48 -8.94 -12.47
C PHE A 65 4.40 -8.19 -11.68
N TYR A 66 4.28 -8.47 -10.38
CA TYR A 66 3.24 -7.90 -9.55
C TYR A 66 3.85 -7.12 -8.39
N LEU A 67 3.45 -5.86 -8.28
CA LEU A 67 3.76 -5.01 -7.14
C LEU A 67 2.58 -5.05 -6.16
N GLY A 68 2.75 -5.66 -5.00
CA GLY A 68 1.65 -6.01 -4.11
C GLY A 68 1.13 -7.42 -4.36
N PHE A 69 0.59 -8.05 -3.32
CA PHE A 69 -0.08 -9.35 -3.45
C PHE A 69 -1.50 -9.20 -3.99
N ASP A 70 -1.88 -10.06 -4.94
CA ASP A 70 -3.20 -10.09 -5.58
C ASP A 70 -4.21 -10.99 -4.82
N VAL A 71 -4.17 -10.95 -3.49
CA VAL A 71 -5.04 -11.78 -2.64
C VAL A 71 -6.46 -11.23 -2.65
N PRO A 72 -7.49 -12.08 -2.83
CA PRO A 72 -8.88 -11.65 -2.67
C PRO A 72 -9.16 -11.34 -1.19
N ILE A 73 -9.27 -10.06 -0.86
CA ILE A 73 -9.76 -9.65 0.46
C ILE A 73 -11.29 -9.78 0.45
N LYS A 74 -11.80 -10.70 1.26
CA LYS A 74 -13.23 -10.84 1.57
C LYS A 74 -13.48 -10.29 2.96
N LEU A 75 -14.22 -9.19 3.06
CA LEU A 75 -14.66 -8.65 4.34
C LEU A 75 -16.19 -8.75 4.40
N GLY A 76 -16.68 -9.86 4.96
CA GLY A 76 -18.12 -10.17 5.00
C GLY A 76 -18.71 -10.30 3.59
N PRO A 77 -19.81 -9.59 3.26
CA PRO A 77 -20.42 -9.63 1.92
C PRO A 77 -19.64 -8.82 0.87
N ILE A 78 -18.64 -8.02 1.28
CA ILE A 78 -17.89 -7.14 0.39
C ILE A 78 -16.65 -7.87 -0.14
N VAL A 79 -16.60 -8.06 -1.45
CA VAL A 79 -15.45 -8.63 -2.16
C VAL A 79 -14.67 -7.49 -2.79
N PHE A 80 -13.45 -7.27 -2.31
CA PHE A 80 -12.55 -6.32 -2.94
C PHE A 80 -11.91 -6.94 -4.19
N PRO A 81 -11.67 -6.13 -5.24
CA PRO A 81 -10.91 -6.58 -6.40
C PRO A 81 -9.50 -7.01 -5.99
N ARG A 82 -9.01 -8.11 -6.57
CA ARG A 82 -7.68 -8.67 -6.26
C ARG A 82 -6.53 -7.73 -6.64
N THR A 83 -6.73 -6.94 -7.68
CA THR A 83 -5.72 -6.06 -8.27
C THR A 83 -6.30 -4.67 -8.48
N LEU A 84 -5.52 -3.63 -8.18
CA LEU A 84 -5.88 -2.24 -8.48
C LEU A 84 -5.82 -1.96 -9.99
N GLY A 85 -4.97 -2.69 -10.70
CA GLY A 85 -4.87 -2.63 -12.15
C GLY A 85 -3.87 -3.65 -12.66
N LYS A 86 -4.04 -4.09 -13.90
CA LYS A 86 -3.07 -4.93 -14.60
C LYS A 86 -3.04 -4.58 -16.08
N PHE A 87 -1.87 -4.66 -16.68
CA PHE A 87 -1.67 -4.51 -18.11
C PHE A 87 -0.63 -5.51 -18.58
N ARG A 88 -0.77 -5.99 -19.80
CA ARG A 88 0.20 -6.91 -20.41
C ARG A 88 1.06 -6.15 -21.38
N TRP A 89 2.37 -6.28 -21.24
CA TRP A 89 3.32 -5.71 -22.18
C TRP A 89 4.33 -6.75 -22.63
N GLY A 90 4.29 -7.07 -23.93
CA GLY A 90 5.02 -8.20 -24.50
C GLY A 90 4.57 -9.53 -23.89
N GLU A 91 5.52 -10.27 -23.34
CA GLU A 91 5.28 -11.58 -22.72
C GLU A 91 5.00 -11.52 -21.21
N THR A 92 5.11 -10.33 -20.60
CA THR A 92 4.99 -10.15 -19.15
C THR A 92 3.69 -9.39 -18.80
N GLU A 93 2.92 -9.92 -17.86
CA GLU A 93 1.78 -9.24 -17.24
C GLU A 93 2.27 -8.42 -16.05
N TYR A 94 2.07 -7.11 -16.09
CA TYR A 94 2.39 -6.18 -15.01
C TYR A 94 1.10 -5.88 -14.22
N GLY A 95 1.15 -6.05 -12.91
CA GLY A 95 0.00 -5.87 -12.04
C GLY A 95 0.34 -5.11 -10.76
N ILE A 96 -0.68 -4.47 -10.19
CA ILE A 96 -0.61 -3.90 -8.85
C ILE A 96 -1.64 -4.62 -7.98
N GLY A 97 -1.15 -5.38 -7.00
CA GLY A 97 -1.96 -6.06 -6.00
C GLY A 97 -2.54 -5.09 -4.97
N ILE A 98 -3.62 -5.49 -4.31
CA ILE A 98 -4.28 -4.63 -3.31
C ILE A 98 -3.50 -4.56 -1.98
N ILE A 99 -2.66 -5.56 -1.69
CA ILE A 99 -1.87 -5.63 -0.46
C ILE A 99 -0.43 -5.19 -0.75
N PRO A 100 0.02 -4.03 -0.25
CA PRO A 100 1.37 -3.51 -0.51
C PRO A 100 2.47 -4.17 0.33
N LEU A 101 2.20 -5.31 0.99
CA LEU A 101 3.13 -6.01 1.89
C LEU A 101 4.11 -6.95 1.17
N GLY A 102 4.18 -6.92 -0.16
CA GLY A 102 5.13 -7.69 -0.94
C GLY A 102 4.91 -7.52 -2.44
N GLY A 103 5.48 -8.41 -3.23
CA GLY A 103 5.30 -8.50 -4.67
C GLY A 103 5.75 -9.87 -5.12
N TYR A 104 5.62 -10.16 -6.41
CA TYR A 104 6.15 -11.40 -6.96
C TYR A 104 6.48 -11.29 -8.44
N VAL A 105 7.50 -12.05 -8.86
CA VAL A 105 7.86 -12.28 -10.26
C VAL A 105 7.65 -13.75 -10.58
N LYS A 106 6.74 -14.05 -11.50
CA LYS A 106 6.55 -15.43 -11.98
C LYS A 106 7.46 -15.69 -13.16
N MET A 107 8.45 -16.56 -12.99
CA MET A 107 9.35 -16.99 -14.04
C MET A 107 8.80 -18.23 -14.77
N LEU A 108 9.08 -18.34 -16.07
CA LEU A 108 8.66 -19.46 -16.90
C LEU A 108 9.37 -20.73 -16.42
N GLY A 109 8.60 -21.77 -16.11
CA GLY A 109 9.12 -23.03 -15.55
C GLY A 109 9.25 -23.05 -14.03
N GLN A 110 8.92 -21.95 -13.34
CA GLN A 110 8.75 -21.97 -11.89
C GLN A 110 7.38 -22.56 -11.57
N ASP A 111 7.38 -23.81 -11.11
CA ASP A 111 6.19 -24.55 -10.72
C ASP A 111 6.22 -24.74 -9.20
N ASP A 112 5.34 -24.05 -8.48
CA ASP A 112 5.32 -24.05 -7.01
C ASP A 112 4.63 -25.32 -6.44
N ASN A 113 4.37 -26.32 -7.28
CA ASN A 113 3.75 -27.58 -6.86
C ASN A 113 4.84 -28.55 -6.35
N PRO A 114 4.83 -28.91 -5.05
CA PRO A 114 5.84 -29.81 -4.48
C PRO A 114 5.79 -31.24 -5.02
N ALA A 115 4.73 -31.61 -5.76
CA ALA A 115 4.66 -32.90 -6.46
C ALA A 115 5.47 -32.93 -7.77
N ASN A 116 6.01 -31.80 -8.21
CA ASN A 116 6.71 -31.63 -9.50
C ASN A 116 8.23 -31.42 -9.31
N ALA A 117 8.71 -31.47 -8.07
CA ALA A 117 10.11 -31.22 -7.69
C ALA A 117 11.01 -32.44 -7.94
#